data_AF-A0A6C0HR85-F1
#
_entry.id   AF-A0A6C0HR85-F1
#
_cell.length_a   1.000
_cell.length_b   1.000
_cell.length_c   1.000
_cell.angle_alpha   90.00
_cell.angle_beta   90.00
_cell.angle_gamma   90.00
#
_symmetry.space_group_name_H-M   'P 1'
#
loop_
_entity.id
_entity.type
_entity.pdbx_description
1 polymer ?
#
loop_
_entity_poly.entity_id
_entity_poly.type
_entity_poly.pdbx_seq_one_letter_code
_entity_poly.pdbx_strand_id
1 'polypeptide(L)'
;MPLILGEHIINYINGPSSMVVLKPKDRGNTFLLFGEFHYEEFYSECEYENCVELQTEFIQKLNDFAKDHPTDFFLEHYFKYEDNALMDVENIDELDTKKQSQFFWGLTQKIRDYKANPTEEKNMKYKLLRKKYDNVYNLATESNMTQMDLLYRPCFFQKIKSLQNCPYKNIRWQYADIRQSCHYRSSCGIRDFDFLTTSHVIHDVLTAFILYFSKPEFDEMDIDHIFSDVDKIIFGFEQVLLLLKDTRQFVIEFLEFPFLKKEYDKVDKNLFTVDSFVALFDNYLQNYGIDENKKVIVIHLIELLHEWYTIYKLKRTFSSKSEEYKSLKAKIEELKKTIKVIFDSASIRRKETMIPLNILHFLLFSFYVDIYFILRSYNTSKLTVGYFGDAHVTSIKEYFVNIIRTHTLEFSLHQNTTEGHVNTPIYIGNVININDILENTSKSKSKTKSKTKSKTKSKTKRPNSNPERIIKRLLRKTKSI
;
A
#
# COMPACT_ATOMS: atom_id res chain seq x y z
N MET A 1 -5.81 -13.25 26.75
CA MET A 1 -5.41 -14.60 26.32
C MET A 1 -4.37 -14.48 25.21
N PRO A 2 -3.43 -15.41 25.05
CA PRO A 2 -2.30 -15.19 24.15
C PRO A 2 -2.51 -15.65 22.70
N LEU A 3 -1.80 -14.99 21.79
CA LEU A 3 -1.37 -15.55 20.50
C LEU A 3 -0.19 -16.49 20.76
N ILE A 4 -0.31 -17.73 20.33
CA ILE A 4 0.74 -18.74 20.40
C ILE A 4 1.37 -18.87 19.01
N LEU A 5 2.68 -18.64 18.94
CA LEU A 5 3.48 -18.66 17.73
C LEU A 5 4.73 -19.52 17.97
N GLY A 6 4.71 -20.77 17.51
CA GLY A 6 5.73 -21.74 17.91
C GLY A 6 5.64 -21.99 19.42
N GLU A 7 6.77 -21.84 20.11
CA GLU A 7 6.86 -21.91 21.57
C GLU A 7 6.55 -20.58 22.26
N HIS A 8 6.37 -19.50 21.50
CA HIS A 8 6.18 -18.17 22.05
C HIS A 8 4.74 -17.88 22.41
N ILE A 9 4.55 -17.30 23.59
CA ILE A 9 3.28 -16.78 24.08
C ILE A 9 3.31 -15.25 23.99
N ILE A 10 2.37 -14.68 23.26
CA ILE A 10 2.24 -13.23 23.02
C ILE A 10 0.90 -12.79 23.62
N ASN A 11 0.95 -12.13 24.78
CA ASN A 11 -0.25 -11.79 25.55
C ASN A 11 -0.97 -10.54 25.03
N TYR A 12 -0.23 -9.63 24.40
CA TYR A 12 -0.74 -8.42 23.81
C TYR A 12 0.15 -8.00 22.64
N ILE A 13 -0.39 -7.16 21.76
CA ILE A 13 0.34 -6.55 20.65
C ILE A 13 0.07 -5.05 20.70
N ASN A 14 1.11 -4.26 20.89
CA ASN A 14 1.02 -2.80 20.94
C ASN A 14 1.15 -2.20 19.55
N GLY A 15 0.35 -1.17 19.26
CA GLY A 15 0.51 -0.33 18.09
C GLY A 15 -0.60 -0.39 17.04
N PRO A 16 -1.07 -1.57 16.61
CA PRO A 16 -2.15 -1.63 15.63
C PRO A 16 -3.51 -1.35 16.30
N SER A 17 -4.43 -0.71 15.58
CA SER A 17 -5.82 -0.50 15.97
C SER A 17 -6.69 -1.72 15.70
N SER A 18 -6.29 -2.59 14.77
CA SER A 18 -7.01 -3.84 14.50
C SER A 18 -6.10 -5.03 14.28
N MET A 19 -6.67 -6.21 14.51
CA MET A 19 -6.03 -7.49 14.26
C MET A 19 -7.07 -8.49 13.73
N VAL A 20 -6.73 -9.17 12.63
CA VAL A 20 -7.57 -10.19 12.00
C VAL A 20 -6.74 -11.45 11.76
N VAL A 21 -7.31 -12.61 12.09
CA VAL A 21 -6.72 -13.92 11.80
C VAL A 21 -7.64 -14.72 10.90
N LEU A 22 -7.14 -15.07 9.71
CA LEU A 22 -7.86 -15.87 8.72
C LEU A 22 -7.23 -17.25 8.60
N LYS A 23 -8.05 -18.28 8.75
CA LYS A 23 -7.66 -19.67 8.54
C LYS A 23 -8.16 -20.14 7.18
N PRO A 24 -7.34 -20.80 6.37
CA PRO A 24 -7.80 -21.36 5.10
C PRO A 24 -8.76 -22.52 5.37
N LYS A 25 -9.86 -22.60 4.60
CA LYS A 25 -10.81 -23.73 4.66
C LYS A 25 -10.17 -25.03 4.16
N ASP A 26 -9.34 -24.91 3.13
CA ASP A 26 -8.59 -25.99 2.50
C ASP A 26 -7.07 -25.71 2.55
N ARG A 27 -6.38 -25.92 1.43
CA ARG A 27 -4.97 -25.56 1.28
C ARG A 27 -4.86 -24.07 1.02
N GLY A 28 -4.10 -23.38 1.85
CA GLY A 28 -3.81 -21.97 1.65
C GLY A 28 -2.88 -21.44 2.72
N ASN A 29 -2.70 -20.13 2.72
CA ASN A 29 -1.97 -19.42 3.75
C ASN A 29 -2.86 -19.22 4.96
N THR A 30 -2.25 -19.15 6.14
CA THR A 30 -2.88 -18.48 7.28
C THR A 30 -2.54 -17.01 7.21
N PHE A 31 -3.52 -16.12 7.39
CA PHE A 31 -3.27 -14.69 7.42
C PHE A 31 -3.36 -14.16 8.85
N LEU A 32 -2.38 -13.35 9.22
CA LEU A 32 -2.38 -12.51 10.41
C LEU A 32 -2.24 -11.06 9.95
N LEU A 33 -3.33 -10.30 10.01
CA LEU A 33 -3.40 -8.95 9.48
C LEU A 33 -3.49 -7.96 10.63
N PHE A 34 -2.67 -6.92 10.58
CA PHE A 34 -2.67 -5.79 11.51
C PHE A 34 -3.09 -4.54 10.76
N GLY A 35 -3.97 -3.75 11.39
CA GLY A 35 -4.46 -2.49 10.86
C GLY A 35 -4.07 -1.31 11.74
N GLU A 36 -3.83 -0.15 11.14
CA GLU A 36 -3.69 1.14 11.84
C GLU A 36 -4.53 2.26 11.19
N PHE A 37 -4.73 3.35 11.93
CA PHE A 37 -5.33 4.57 11.40
C PHE A 37 -4.25 5.52 10.88
N HIS A 38 -4.38 6.01 9.65
CA HIS A 38 -3.38 6.87 8.98
C HIS A 38 -3.49 8.37 9.31
N TYR A 39 -4.20 8.78 10.37
CA TYR A 39 -4.41 10.20 10.67
C TYR A 39 -3.60 10.64 11.89
N GLU A 40 -2.79 11.71 11.71
CA GLU A 40 -1.93 12.31 12.75
C GLU A 40 -2.68 12.55 14.07
N GLU A 41 -3.95 12.95 13.99
CA GLU A 41 -4.83 13.22 15.13
C GLU A 41 -5.11 11.98 16.03
N PHE A 42 -4.87 10.77 15.51
CA PHE A 42 -5.02 9.53 16.28
C PHE A 42 -3.72 9.06 16.92
N TYR A 43 -2.59 9.72 16.69
CA TYR A 43 -1.33 9.35 17.31
C TYR A 43 -1.11 10.19 18.57
N SER A 44 -1.13 9.53 19.72
CA SER A 44 -0.62 10.11 20.96
C SER A 44 0.87 9.83 21.09
N GLU A 45 1.57 10.74 21.77
CA GLU A 45 2.89 10.43 22.32
C GLU A 45 2.81 9.09 23.07
N CYS A 46 3.77 8.23 22.76
CA CYS A 46 3.86 6.94 23.40
C CYS A 46 4.27 7.12 24.87
N GLU A 47 3.30 7.11 25.78
CA GLU A 47 3.54 7.24 27.22
C GLU A 47 4.13 5.97 27.86
N TYR A 48 4.11 4.83 27.15
CA TYR A 48 4.55 3.54 27.67
C TYR A 48 5.93 3.14 27.15
N GLU A 49 6.82 2.60 28.00
CA GLU A 49 8.12 2.02 27.58
C GLU A 49 7.99 0.91 26.50
N ASN A 50 6.77 0.42 26.27
CA ASN A 50 6.42 -0.78 25.52
C ASN A 50 5.81 -0.52 24.12
N CYS A 51 5.70 0.72 23.62
CA CYS A 51 5.08 0.93 22.28
C CYS A 51 5.90 0.35 21.13
N VAL A 52 7.17 0.02 21.34
CA VAL A 52 8.04 -0.59 20.32
C VAL A 52 7.87 -2.11 20.24
N GLU A 53 7.01 -2.74 21.06
CA GLU A 53 6.94 -4.20 21.18
C GLU A 53 6.49 -4.92 19.91
N LEU A 54 5.48 -4.42 19.17
CA LEU A 54 5.15 -5.02 17.86
C LEU A 54 6.36 -4.92 16.93
N GLN A 55 7.04 -3.78 16.94
CA GLN A 55 8.19 -3.51 16.08
C GLN A 55 9.50 -4.08 16.60
N THR A 56 9.51 -4.91 17.66
CA THR A 56 10.71 -5.54 18.21
C THR A 56 10.42 -6.97 18.66
N GLU A 57 9.74 -7.13 19.79
CA GLU A 57 9.49 -8.42 20.43
C GLU A 57 8.64 -9.35 19.55
N PHE A 58 7.55 -8.84 18.98
CA PHE A 58 6.73 -9.64 18.07
C PHE A 58 7.51 -10.08 16.83
N ILE A 59 8.23 -9.17 16.17
CA ILE A 59 9.04 -9.52 14.99
C ILE A 59 10.15 -10.52 15.33
N GLN A 60 10.76 -10.41 16.51
CA GLN A 60 11.75 -11.39 16.97
C GLN A 60 11.11 -12.79 17.11
N LYS A 61 9.99 -12.88 17.83
CA LYS A 61 9.24 -14.14 18.00
C LYS A 61 8.76 -14.69 16.65
N LEU A 62 8.34 -13.82 15.73
CA LEU A 62 7.97 -14.18 14.37
C LEU A 62 9.16 -14.73 13.56
N ASN A 63 10.35 -14.15 13.73
CA ASN A 63 11.56 -14.63 13.07
C ASN A 63 12.04 -15.98 13.62
N ASP A 64 11.85 -16.22 14.92
CA ASP A 64 12.14 -17.51 15.53
C ASP A 64 11.19 -18.59 15.01
N PHE A 65 9.89 -18.30 14.97
CA PHE A 65 8.90 -19.16 14.32
C PHE A 65 9.19 -19.40 12.83
N ALA A 66 9.64 -18.37 12.12
CA ALA A 66 9.93 -18.44 10.69
C ALA A 66 11.12 -19.36 10.33
N LYS A 67 11.90 -19.83 11.32
CA LYS A 67 12.96 -20.83 11.10
C LYS A 67 12.39 -22.14 10.59
N ASP A 68 11.26 -22.55 11.14
CA ASP A 68 10.65 -23.86 10.89
C ASP A 68 9.39 -23.75 10.01
N HIS A 69 8.78 -22.56 9.97
CA HIS A 69 7.55 -22.30 9.24
C HIS A 69 7.75 -21.20 8.20
N PRO A 70 7.53 -21.47 6.89
CA PRO A 70 7.57 -20.42 5.88
C PRO A 70 6.67 -19.25 6.28
N THR A 71 7.25 -18.04 6.29
CA THR A 71 6.59 -16.83 6.78
C THR A 71 6.92 -15.64 5.89
N ASP A 72 5.89 -15.02 5.35
CA ASP A 72 6.01 -13.76 4.60
C ASP A 72 5.50 -12.60 5.45
N PHE A 73 6.17 -11.44 5.37
CA PHE A 73 5.74 -10.21 6.01
C PHE A 73 5.52 -9.12 4.96
N PHE A 74 4.33 -8.53 4.95
CA PHE A 74 3.92 -7.48 4.02
C PHE A 74 3.67 -6.16 4.75
N LEU A 75 4.14 -5.06 4.14
CA LEU A 75 4.00 -3.71 4.68
C LEU A 75 3.41 -2.73 3.65
N GLU A 76 2.38 -1.97 4.03
CA GLU A 76 1.74 -0.93 3.19
C GLU A 76 2.49 0.41 3.16
N HIS A 77 3.57 0.56 3.92
CA HIS A 77 4.27 1.83 3.98
C HIS A 77 5.07 2.14 2.71
N TYR A 78 5.17 3.44 2.39
CA TYR A 78 5.90 3.98 1.26
C TYR A 78 7.00 4.94 1.72
N PHE A 79 8.26 4.65 1.37
CA PHE A 79 9.39 5.52 1.68
C PHE A 79 9.88 6.30 0.46
N LYS A 80 9.83 7.63 0.53
CA LYS A 80 10.12 8.55 -0.58
C LYS A 80 11.54 9.10 -0.47
N TYR A 81 12.58 8.27 -0.50
CA TYR A 81 13.98 8.76 -0.45
C TYR A 81 14.93 8.05 -1.41
N GLU A 82 15.72 8.87 -2.11
CA GLU A 82 16.68 8.47 -3.15
C GLU A 82 18.06 8.09 -2.62
N ASP A 83 18.41 8.42 -1.36
CA ASP A 83 19.75 8.17 -0.84
C ASP A 83 19.83 6.96 0.10
N ASN A 84 20.65 6.00 -0.31
CA ASN A 84 21.10 4.84 0.48
C ASN A 84 22.44 5.11 1.21
N ALA A 85 22.80 6.38 1.41
CA ALA A 85 24.03 6.71 2.12
C ALA A 85 23.91 6.24 3.59
N LEU A 86 24.73 5.25 3.97
CA LEU A 86 25.00 4.94 5.37
C LEU A 86 25.57 6.21 6.00
N MET A 87 24.73 6.97 6.70
CA MET A 87 25.18 8.19 7.35
C MET A 87 25.73 7.90 8.73
N ASP A 88 26.83 8.57 9.05
CA ASP A 88 27.45 8.54 10.35
C ASP A 88 26.60 9.34 11.35
N VAL A 89 25.78 8.62 12.12
CA VAL A 89 24.78 9.16 13.07
C VAL A 89 25.39 10.12 14.10
N GLU A 90 26.69 10.07 14.31
CA GLU A 90 27.41 10.89 15.30
C GLU A 90 27.75 12.30 14.79
N ASN A 91 27.69 12.54 13.47
CA ASN A 91 28.15 13.78 12.84
C ASN A 91 27.06 14.55 12.07
N ILE A 92 25.78 14.20 12.24
CA ILE A 92 24.67 14.87 11.56
C ILE A 92 24.21 16.07 12.40
N ASP A 93 24.30 17.25 11.79
CA ASP A 93 23.71 18.48 12.32
C ASP A 93 22.17 18.39 12.22
N GLU A 94 21.47 18.75 13.29
CA GLU A 94 20.04 18.46 13.53
C GLU A 94 19.06 19.14 12.54
N LEU A 95 19.56 19.96 11.63
CA LEU A 95 18.79 20.91 10.82
C LEU A 95 18.49 20.46 9.38
N ASP A 96 19.07 19.38 8.87
CA ASP A 96 18.72 18.89 7.53
C ASP A 96 17.47 18.02 7.57
N THR A 97 16.30 18.64 7.32
CA THR A 97 14.98 17.98 7.28
C THR A 97 14.92 16.81 6.31
N LYS A 98 15.76 16.78 5.27
CA LYS A 98 15.82 15.64 4.33
C LYS A 98 16.53 14.41 4.91
N LYS A 99 17.31 14.58 5.99
CA LYS A 99 18.14 13.54 6.61
C LYS A 99 17.63 13.07 7.96
N GLN A 100 16.62 13.75 8.53
CA GLN A 100 16.06 13.45 9.84
C GLN A 100 15.62 11.98 9.99
N SER A 101 14.82 11.43 9.07
CA SER A 101 14.38 10.02 9.17
C SER A 101 15.52 9.00 9.11
N GLN A 102 16.62 9.28 8.41
CA GLN A 102 17.81 8.41 8.40
C GLN A 102 18.62 8.52 9.68
N PHE A 103 18.75 9.74 10.21
CA PHE A 103 19.32 10.00 11.53
C PHE A 103 18.53 9.27 12.62
N PHE A 104 17.20 9.36 12.59
CA PHE A 104 16.30 8.65 13.51
C PHE A 104 16.43 7.14 13.40
N TRP A 105 16.48 6.61 12.19
CA TRP A 105 16.74 5.19 11.97
C TRP A 105 18.07 4.77 12.63
N GLY A 106 19.14 5.51 12.37
CA GLY A 106 20.46 5.24 12.94
C GLY A 106 20.50 5.32 14.47
N LEU A 107 19.83 6.31 15.07
CA LEU A 107 19.66 6.42 16.52
C LEU A 107 18.93 5.19 17.07
N THR A 108 17.83 4.80 16.44
CA THR A 108 16.99 3.69 16.91
C THR A 108 17.75 2.36 16.85
N GLN A 109 18.56 2.13 15.81
CA GLN A 109 19.42 0.94 15.74
C GLN A 109 20.47 0.91 16.85
N LYS A 110 21.11 2.04 17.18
CA LYS A 110 22.07 2.12 18.30
C LYS A 110 21.41 1.88 19.65
N ILE A 111 20.24 2.49 19.90
CA ILE A 111 19.45 2.28 21.11
C ILE A 111 19.13 0.78 21.29
N ARG A 112 18.74 0.09 20.20
CA ARG A 112 18.47 -1.35 20.20
C ARG A 112 19.71 -2.18 20.50
N ASP A 113 20.84 -1.92 19.85
CA ASP A 113 22.08 -2.67 20.12
C ASP A 113 22.49 -2.54 21.60
N TYR A 114 22.33 -1.34 22.18
CA TYR A 114 22.66 -1.12 23.58
C TYR A 114 21.70 -1.82 24.53
N LYS A 115 20.40 -1.85 24.22
CA LYS A 115 19.40 -2.59 24.99
C LYS A 115 19.58 -4.11 24.88
N ALA A 116 19.90 -4.62 23.68
CA ALA A 116 20.05 -6.04 23.42
C ALA A 116 21.32 -6.62 24.06
N ASN A 117 22.38 -5.82 24.20
CA ASN A 117 23.68 -6.24 24.73
C ASN A 117 24.14 -5.29 25.85
N PRO A 118 23.50 -5.32 27.04
CA PRO A 118 23.75 -4.33 28.07
C PRO A 118 25.14 -4.50 28.70
N THR A 119 25.93 -3.43 28.67
CA THR A 119 27.15 -3.24 29.48
C THR A 119 27.03 -1.91 30.21
N GLU A 120 27.84 -1.64 31.23
CA GLU A 120 27.79 -0.36 31.96
C GLU A 120 27.99 0.85 31.00
N GLU A 121 28.94 0.72 30.07
CA GLU A 121 29.17 1.70 29.00
C GLU A 121 27.97 1.83 28.05
N LYS A 122 27.41 0.71 27.58
CA LYS A 122 26.25 0.72 26.67
C LYS A 122 24.99 1.23 27.36
N ASN A 123 24.83 1.00 28.67
CA ASN A 123 23.72 1.54 29.46
C ASN A 123 23.79 3.07 29.59
N MET A 124 24.99 3.64 29.76
CA MET A 124 25.17 5.09 29.72
C MET A 124 24.88 5.66 28.32
N LYS A 125 25.42 5.04 27.27
CA LYS A 125 25.18 5.46 25.88
C LYS A 125 23.70 5.32 25.50
N TYR A 126 23.03 4.27 25.97
CA TYR A 126 21.59 4.08 25.82
C TYR A 126 20.80 5.25 26.42
N LYS A 127 21.06 5.61 27.69
CA LYS A 127 20.36 6.72 28.36
C LYS A 127 20.60 8.05 27.64
N LEU A 128 21.83 8.31 27.19
CA LEU A 128 22.18 9.54 26.47
C LEU A 128 21.48 9.62 25.11
N LEU A 129 21.58 8.57 24.29
CA LEU A 129 20.94 8.53 22.98
C LEU A 129 19.42 8.50 23.08
N ARG A 130 18.87 7.83 24.10
CA ARG A 130 17.43 7.83 24.36
C ARG A 130 16.94 9.23 24.70
N LYS A 131 17.63 9.96 25.57
CA LYS A 131 17.31 11.37 25.84
C LYS A 131 17.43 12.25 24.60
N LYS A 132 18.44 12.03 23.75
CA LYS A 132 18.57 12.74 22.46
C LYS A 132 17.41 12.40 21.52
N TYR A 133 17.06 11.12 21.44
CA TYR A 133 15.91 10.65 20.66
C TYR A 133 14.63 11.30 21.17
N ASP A 134 14.31 11.21 22.46
CA ASP A 134 13.09 11.76 23.07
C ASP A 134 13.00 13.30 22.88
N ASN A 135 14.12 14.03 23.04
CA ASN A 135 14.15 15.49 22.83
C ASN A 135 13.89 15.91 21.38
N VAL A 136 14.31 15.12 20.40
CA VAL A 136 14.09 15.41 18.97
C VAL A 136 12.75 14.81 18.50
N TYR A 137 12.29 13.72 19.12
CA TYR A 137 11.10 12.97 18.76
C TYR A 137 9.80 13.52 19.37
N ASN A 138 9.86 14.34 20.42
CA ASN A 138 8.72 15.16 20.89
C ASN A 138 8.13 16.10 19.81
N LEU A 139 8.67 16.09 18.58
CA LEU A 139 8.19 16.83 17.42
C LEU A 139 7.68 15.96 16.26
N ALA A 140 7.75 14.62 16.34
CA ALA A 140 7.35 13.74 15.24
C ALA A 140 6.55 12.52 15.72
N THR A 141 5.23 12.68 15.88
CA THR A 141 4.27 11.57 15.97
C THR A 141 4.25 10.80 14.64
N GLU A 142 5.14 9.81 14.47
CA GLU A 142 5.12 8.91 13.31
C GLU A 142 4.30 7.65 13.59
N SER A 143 3.68 7.10 12.54
CA SER A 143 2.90 5.86 12.65
C SER A 143 3.75 4.64 13.02
N ASN A 144 3.13 3.63 13.63
CA ASN A 144 3.81 2.38 13.96
C ASN A 144 4.29 1.64 12.71
N MET A 145 3.54 1.75 11.61
CA MET A 145 3.94 1.22 10.32
C MET A 145 5.15 1.97 9.73
N THR A 146 5.20 3.30 9.84
CA THR A 146 6.36 4.13 9.44
C THR A 146 7.59 3.75 10.24
N GLN A 147 7.46 3.63 11.56
CA GLN A 147 8.56 3.22 12.41
C GLN A 147 9.05 1.81 12.02
N MET A 148 8.15 0.86 11.78
CA MET A 148 8.53 -0.49 11.36
C MET A 148 9.27 -0.51 10.02
N ASP A 149 8.83 0.30 9.05
CA ASP A 149 9.52 0.49 7.77
C ASP A 149 10.96 0.98 7.98
N LEU A 150 11.14 2.05 8.77
CA LEU A 150 12.46 2.57 9.14
C LEU A 150 13.31 1.45 9.75
N LEU A 151 12.81 0.85 10.83
CA LEU A 151 13.53 -0.13 11.65
C LEU A 151 14.00 -1.35 10.87
N TYR A 152 13.20 -1.80 9.92
CA TYR A 152 13.46 -3.02 9.14
C TYR A 152 13.76 -2.74 7.68
N ARG A 153 14.08 -1.50 7.33
CA ARG A 153 14.50 -1.10 5.99
C ARG A 153 15.53 -2.06 5.37
N PRO A 154 16.61 -2.49 6.05
CA PRO A 154 17.57 -3.45 5.46
C PRO A 154 16.95 -4.79 5.06
N CYS A 155 15.83 -5.18 5.67
CA CYS A 155 15.13 -6.43 5.40
C CYS A 155 14.23 -6.34 4.16
N PHE A 156 13.58 -5.21 3.91
CA PHE A 156 12.73 -5.03 2.72
C PHE A 156 13.54 -4.80 1.43
N PHE A 157 14.78 -4.32 1.53
CA PHE A 157 15.64 -3.97 0.40
C PHE A 157 16.46 -5.14 -0.16
N GLN A 158 15.87 -5.92 -1.08
CA GLN A 158 16.52 -7.10 -1.68
C GLN A 158 17.68 -6.80 -2.65
N LYS A 159 17.90 -5.54 -3.04
CA LYS A 159 19.02 -5.16 -3.94
C LYS A 159 20.35 -5.00 -3.21
N ILE A 160 20.33 -4.82 -1.88
CA ILE A 160 21.53 -4.96 -1.08
C ILE A 160 21.85 -6.45 -1.14
N LYS A 161 22.82 -6.82 -1.98
CA LYS A 161 23.20 -8.22 -2.26
C LYS A 161 23.63 -9.02 -1.03
N SER A 162 23.64 -8.39 0.14
CA SER A 162 23.67 -9.10 1.39
C SER A 162 22.48 -8.69 2.26
N LEU A 163 21.63 -9.66 2.59
CA LEU A 163 20.81 -9.64 3.81
C LEU A 163 21.68 -9.61 5.09
N GLN A 164 22.99 -9.29 4.99
CA GLN A 164 23.90 -9.26 6.13
C GLN A 164 23.36 -8.34 7.23
N ASN A 165 22.74 -7.23 6.83
CA ASN A 165 22.23 -6.20 7.75
C ASN A 165 20.76 -6.37 8.12
N CYS A 166 20.05 -7.39 7.60
CA CYS A 166 18.70 -7.68 8.08
C CYS A 166 18.79 -8.47 9.40
N PRO A 167 18.30 -7.95 10.54
CA PRO A 167 18.36 -8.66 11.81
C PRO A 167 17.51 -9.94 11.82
N TYR A 168 16.46 -10.01 11.00
CA TYR A 168 15.45 -11.07 11.02
C TYR A 168 15.32 -11.74 9.66
N LYS A 169 16.29 -12.61 9.34
CA LYS A 169 16.49 -13.17 7.99
C LYS A 169 15.56 -14.33 7.64
N ASN A 170 14.89 -14.94 8.63
CA ASN A 170 14.01 -16.08 8.40
C ASN A 170 12.65 -15.62 7.85
N ILE A 171 12.28 -14.37 8.13
CA ILE A 171 11.08 -13.75 7.56
C ILE A 171 11.36 -13.33 6.12
N ARG A 172 10.43 -13.61 5.21
CA ARG A 172 10.46 -13.07 3.85
C ARG A 172 9.74 -11.73 3.79
N TRP A 173 10.52 -10.66 3.89
CA TRP A 173 10.06 -9.27 3.87
C TRP A 173 9.68 -8.79 2.47
N GLN A 174 8.52 -8.14 2.37
CA GLN A 174 7.94 -7.63 1.13
C GLN A 174 7.17 -6.34 1.37
N TYR A 175 7.26 -5.38 0.45
CA TYR A 175 6.27 -4.31 0.42
C TYR A 175 5.00 -4.81 -0.25
N ALA A 176 3.85 -4.49 0.36
CA ALA A 176 2.56 -4.56 -0.28
C ALA A 176 2.36 -3.38 -1.25
N ASP A 177 3.03 -2.26 -1.02
CA ASP A 177 3.12 -1.22 -2.04
C ASP A 177 4.13 -1.61 -3.12
N ILE A 178 3.64 -1.87 -4.33
CA ILE A 178 4.49 -2.28 -5.44
C ILE A 178 5.42 -1.16 -5.95
N ARG A 179 5.12 0.11 -5.66
CA ARG A 179 6.01 1.23 -6.02
C ARG A 179 7.42 0.99 -5.49
N GLN A 180 7.53 0.48 -4.27
CA GLN A 180 8.82 0.13 -3.66
C GLN A 180 9.47 -1.10 -4.30
N SER A 181 8.67 -2.08 -4.73
CA SER A 181 9.20 -3.23 -5.48
C SER A 181 9.79 -2.82 -6.84
N CYS A 182 9.38 -1.67 -7.37
CA CYS A 182 9.64 -1.22 -8.73
C CYS A 182 10.53 0.01 -8.89
N HIS A 183 10.59 0.92 -7.91
CA HIS A 183 11.55 2.04 -7.86
C HIS A 183 12.99 1.55 -8.07
N TYR A 184 13.27 0.32 -7.65
CA TYR A 184 14.58 -0.30 -7.77
C TYR A 184 14.75 -1.16 -9.02
N ARG A 185 13.79 -1.25 -9.93
CA ARG A 185 13.94 -2.00 -11.19
C ARG A 185 13.61 -1.09 -12.36
N SER A 186 14.65 -0.62 -13.07
CA SER A 186 14.53 0.11 -14.35
C SER A 186 13.72 -0.65 -15.41
N SER A 187 13.50 -1.95 -15.22
CA SER A 187 12.71 -2.84 -16.06
C SER A 187 11.29 -3.15 -15.55
N CYS A 188 10.83 -2.58 -14.43
CA CYS A 188 9.48 -2.87 -13.94
C CYS A 188 8.39 -2.27 -14.84
N GLY A 189 8.71 -1.29 -15.70
CA GLY A 189 7.73 -0.69 -16.60
C GLY A 189 6.76 0.28 -15.91
N ILE A 190 6.91 0.48 -14.59
CA ILE A 190 6.35 1.64 -13.87
C ILE A 190 7.15 2.87 -14.30
N ARG A 191 6.81 3.41 -15.48
CA ARG A 191 7.23 4.73 -15.96
C ARG A 191 6.16 5.76 -15.58
N ASP A 192 6.44 7.02 -15.88
CA ASP A 192 5.72 8.26 -15.54
C ASP A 192 4.17 8.25 -15.68
N PHE A 193 3.56 7.25 -16.32
CA PHE A 193 2.12 7.05 -16.45
C PHE A 193 1.65 5.80 -15.69
N ASP A 194 2.00 5.69 -14.41
CA ASP A 194 1.49 4.61 -13.57
C ASP A 194 0.28 5.08 -12.76
N PHE A 195 -0.66 4.16 -12.58
CA PHE A 195 -1.98 4.34 -12.00
C PHE A 195 -1.95 4.93 -10.57
N LEU A 196 -0.88 4.65 -9.82
CA LEU A 196 -0.66 5.25 -8.50
C LEU A 196 -0.27 6.73 -8.59
N THR A 197 0.68 7.09 -9.45
CA THR A 197 1.03 8.50 -9.70
C THR A 197 -0.21 9.25 -10.16
N THR A 198 -1.00 8.62 -11.02
CA THR A 198 -2.31 9.10 -11.46
C THR A 198 -3.27 9.38 -10.30
N SER A 199 -3.42 8.47 -9.32
CA SER A 199 -4.31 8.70 -8.17
C SER A 199 -3.90 9.92 -7.31
N HIS A 200 -2.60 10.09 -7.05
CA HIS A 200 -2.07 11.24 -6.31
C HIS A 200 -2.24 12.55 -7.12
N VAL A 201 -1.93 12.52 -8.42
CA VAL A 201 -2.11 13.68 -9.30
C VAL A 201 -3.58 14.11 -9.34
N ILE A 202 -4.53 13.18 -9.50
CA ILE A 202 -5.96 13.50 -9.50
C ILE A 202 -6.40 14.08 -8.16
N HIS A 203 -5.92 13.51 -7.05
CA HIS A 203 -6.19 14.03 -5.72
C HIS A 203 -5.71 15.49 -5.57
N ASP A 204 -4.47 15.76 -5.97
CA ASP A 204 -3.88 17.10 -5.89
C ASP A 204 -4.61 18.09 -6.81
N VAL A 205 -4.97 17.66 -8.02
CA VAL A 205 -5.77 18.43 -8.98
C VAL A 205 -7.11 18.83 -8.38
N LEU A 206 -7.85 17.86 -7.82
CA LEU A 206 -9.16 18.12 -7.24
C LEU A 206 -9.07 18.99 -5.98
N THR A 207 -8.05 18.78 -5.16
CA THR A 207 -7.77 19.64 -4.00
C THR A 207 -7.53 21.07 -4.45
N ALA A 208 -6.73 21.27 -5.50
CA ALA A 208 -6.48 22.57 -6.10
C ALA A 208 -7.76 23.21 -6.63
N PHE A 209 -8.61 22.46 -7.33
CA PHE A 209 -9.90 22.96 -7.80
C PHE A 209 -10.83 23.36 -6.66
N ILE A 210 -10.90 22.56 -5.60
CA ILE A 210 -11.71 22.90 -4.41
C ILE A 210 -11.20 24.18 -3.78
N LEU A 211 -9.88 24.32 -3.61
CA LEU A 211 -9.27 25.54 -3.08
C LEU A 211 -9.55 26.75 -3.99
N TYR A 212 -9.40 26.59 -5.30
CA TYR A 212 -9.69 27.61 -6.30
C TYR A 212 -11.15 28.10 -6.26
N PHE A 213 -12.11 27.21 -6.09
CA PHE A 213 -13.53 27.60 -6.00
C PHE A 213 -13.92 28.13 -4.61
N SER A 214 -13.19 27.74 -3.55
CA SER A 214 -13.53 28.06 -2.16
C SER A 214 -12.79 29.27 -1.61
N LYS A 215 -11.62 29.64 -2.15
CA LYS A 215 -10.78 30.72 -1.66
C LYS A 215 -10.54 31.79 -2.74
N PRO A 216 -10.89 33.06 -2.49
CA PRO A 216 -10.68 34.15 -3.45
C PRO A 216 -9.20 34.50 -3.69
N GLU A 217 -8.29 33.94 -2.88
CA GLU A 217 -6.84 34.20 -2.91
C GLU A 217 -6.06 33.26 -3.84
N PHE A 218 -6.68 32.15 -4.28
CA PHE A 218 -6.06 31.19 -5.21
C PHE A 218 -6.24 31.69 -6.65
N ASP A 219 -5.15 31.90 -7.40
CA ASP A 219 -5.21 32.48 -8.75
C ASP A 219 -4.98 31.45 -9.88
N GLU A 220 -5.08 31.88 -11.14
CA GLU A 220 -4.83 31.00 -12.31
C GLU A 220 -3.36 30.55 -12.42
N MET A 221 -2.42 31.25 -11.76
CA MET A 221 -0.99 30.95 -11.78
C MET A 221 -0.67 29.75 -10.88
N ASP A 222 -1.37 29.60 -9.75
CA ASP A 222 -1.29 28.42 -8.87
C ASP A 222 -1.80 27.15 -9.58
N ILE A 223 -2.84 27.30 -10.39
CA ILE A 223 -3.39 26.27 -11.28
C ILE A 223 -2.32 25.82 -12.28
N ASP A 224 -1.68 26.74 -13.01
CA ASP A 224 -0.68 26.38 -14.03
C ASP A 224 0.54 25.61 -13.48
N HIS A 225 0.93 25.83 -12.22
CA HIS A 225 2.03 25.10 -11.58
C HIS A 225 1.66 23.66 -11.21
N ILE A 226 0.46 23.45 -10.67
CA ILE A 226 -0.07 22.12 -10.31
C ILE A 226 -0.33 21.29 -11.58
N PHE A 227 -0.58 21.96 -12.70
CA PHE A 227 -1.03 21.38 -13.96
C PHE A 227 0.07 21.29 -15.03
N SER A 228 1.34 21.21 -14.63
CA SER A 228 2.48 21.13 -15.56
C SER A 228 2.48 19.87 -16.44
N ASP A 229 1.76 18.82 -16.05
CA ASP A 229 1.70 17.53 -16.75
C ASP A 229 0.28 17.16 -17.21
N VAL A 230 -0.14 17.84 -18.27
CA VAL A 230 -1.49 17.79 -18.82
C VAL A 230 -1.92 16.38 -19.23
N ASP A 231 -1.04 15.62 -19.86
CA ASP A 231 -1.39 14.32 -20.40
C ASP A 231 -1.60 13.28 -19.28
N LYS A 232 -0.88 13.40 -18.15
CA LYS A 232 -1.09 12.55 -16.97
C LYS A 232 -2.43 12.79 -16.29
N ILE A 233 -2.87 14.04 -16.25
CA ILE A 233 -4.16 14.42 -15.64
C ILE A 233 -5.32 13.89 -16.50
N ILE A 234 -5.26 14.07 -17.82
CA ILE A 234 -6.26 13.55 -18.75
C ILE A 234 -6.34 12.03 -18.64
N PHE A 235 -5.19 11.34 -18.75
CA PHE A 235 -5.12 9.90 -18.57
C PHE A 235 -5.75 9.48 -17.23
N GLY A 236 -5.48 10.23 -16.17
CA GLY A 236 -6.07 9.97 -14.87
C GLY A 236 -7.58 10.05 -14.81
N PHE A 237 -8.16 11.11 -15.36
CA PHE A 237 -9.61 11.23 -15.45
C PHE A 237 -10.22 10.11 -16.29
N GLU A 238 -9.59 9.71 -17.40
CA GLU A 238 -10.05 8.58 -18.22
C GLU A 238 -10.07 7.27 -17.42
N GLN A 239 -9.02 7.00 -16.64
CA GLN A 239 -8.94 5.78 -15.82
C GLN A 239 -9.99 5.76 -14.70
N VAL A 240 -10.25 6.90 -14.07
CA VAL A 240 -11.31 7.07 -13.08
C VAL A 240 -12.69 6.84 -13.70
N LEU A 241 -12.94 7.46 -14.85
CA LEU A 241 -14.21 7.32 -15.54
C LEU A 241 -14.42 5.87 -15.99
N LEU A 242 -13.38 5.20 -16.46
CA LEU A 242 -13.44 3.78 -16.78
C LEU A 242 -13.79 2.95 -15.55
N LEU A 243 -13.12 3.17 -14.42
CA LEU A 243 -13.41 2.46 -13.17
C LEU A 243 -14.85 2.66 -12.70
N LEU A 244 -15.37 3.88 -12.75
CA LEU A 244 -16.71 4.19 -12.24
C LEU A 244 -17.82 3.80 -13.22
N LYS A 245 -17.59 3.85 -14.53
CA LYS A 245 -18.60 3.50 -15.55
C LYS A 245 -18.60 2.03 -15.95
N ASP A 246 -17.41 1.42 -15.99
CA ASP A 246 -17.20 0.03 -16.38
C ASP A 246 -16.05 -0.59 -15.57
N THR A 247 -16.32 -0.83 -14.29
CA THR A 247 -15.38 -1.44 -13.35
C THR A 247 -14.83 -2.77 -13.87
N ARG A 248 -15.62 -3.53 -14.63
CA ARG A 248 -15.17 -4.80 -15.20
C ARG A 248 -14.06 -4.57 -16.22
N GLN A 249 -14.30 -3.67 -17.18
CA GLN A 249 -13.30 -3.35 -18.20
C GLN A 249 -12.05 -2.75 -17.55
N PHE A 250 -12.23 -1.87 -16.55
CA PHE A 250 -11.12 -1.36 -15.76
C PHE A 250 -10.26 -2.49 -15.15
N VAL A 251 -10.89 -3.45 -14.45
CA VAL A 251 -10.17 -4.57 -13.81
C VAL A 251 -9.45 -5.44 -14.86
N ILE A 252 -10.03 -5.64 -16.04
CA ILE A 252 -9.40 -6.39 -17.14
C ILE A 252 -8.11 -5.69 -17.57
N GLU A 253 -8.18 -4.39 -17.86
CA GLU A 253 -7.00 -3.59 -18.25
C GLU A 253 -5.97 -3.55 -17.13
N PHE A 254 -6.45 -3.45 -15.89
CA PHE A 254 -5.62 -3.39 -14.71
C PHE A 254 -4.80 -4.67 -14.47
N LEU A 255 -5.41 -5.84 -14.63
CA LEU A 255 -4.70 -7.11 -14.49
C LEU A 255 -3.71 -7.39 -15.62
N GLU A 256 -3.81 -6.67 -16.75
CA GLU A 256 -2.88 -6.77 -17.86
C GLU A 256 -1.62 -5.90 -17.68
N PHE A 257 -1.57 -5.03 -16.67
CA PHE A 257 -0.34 -4.30 -16.34
C PHE A 257 0.81 -5.31 -16.09
N PRO A 258 1.99 -5.14 -16.71
CA PRO A 258 3.04 -6.18 -16.73
C PRO A 258 3.43 -6.74 -15.36
N PHE A 259 3.42 -5.90 -14.33
CA PHE A 259 3.77 -6.29 -12.96
C PHE A 259 2.65 -7.09 -12.27
N LEU A 260 1.38 -6.71 -12.48
CA LEU A 260 0.22 -7.42 -11.95
C LEU A 260 -0.02 -8.70 -12.71
N LYS A 261 0.03 -8.64 -14.04
CA LYS A 261 -0.08 -9.80 -14.92
C LYS A 261 0.85 -10.93 -14.50
N LYS A 262 2.10 -10.58 -14.16
CA LYS A 262 3.07 -11.55 -13.66
C LYS A 262 2.60 -12.27 -12.38
N GLU A 263 2.00 -11.57 -11.43
CA GLU A 263 1.48 -12.18 -10.20
C GLU A 263 0.15 -12.89 -10.46
N TYR A 264 -0.71 -12.32 -11.31
CA TYR A 264 -1.99 -12.89 -11.72
C TYR A 264 -1.85 -14.21 -12.50
N ASP A 265 -0.81 -14.34 -13.30
CA ASP A 265 -0.51 -15.58 -14.03
C ASP A 265 -0.06 -16.74 -13.10
N LYS A 266 0.24 -16.47 -11.83
CA LYS A 266 0.66 -17.50 -10.86
C LYS A 266 -0.49 -18.07 -10.03
N VAL A 267 -1.64 -17.39 -9.98
CA VAL A 267 -2.78 -17.79 -9.14
C VAL A 267 -3.80 -18.62 -9.91
N ASP A 268 -4.69 -19.31 -9.18
CA ASP A 268 -5.80 -20.05 -9.78
C ASP A 268 -6.87 -19.09 -10.29
N LYS A 269 -6.96 -18.93 -11.61
CA LYS A 269 -7.92 -18.03 -12.27
C LYS A 269 -9.38 -18.45 -12.12
N ASN A 270 -9.66 -19.64 -11.58
CA ASN A 270 -11.02 -20.03 -11.17
C ASN A 270 -11.42 -19.43 -9.83
N LEU A 271 -10.45 -19.11 -8.97
CA LEU A 271 -10.67 -18.49 -7.66
C LEU A 271 -10.53 -16.96 -7.75
N PHE A 272 -9.45 -16.48 -8.37
CA PHE A 272 -9.17 -15.06 -8.56
C PHE A 272 -9.67 -14.63 -9.93
N THR A 273 -10.98 -14.41 -10.04
CA THR A 273 -11.62 -14.00 -11.30
C THR A 273 -11.68 -12.47 -11.41
N VAL A 274 -11.87 -11.95 -12.63
CA VAL A 274 -12.24 -10.54 -12.84
C VAL A 274 -13.44 -10.16 -11.97
N ASP A 275 -14.47 -11.01 -11.94
CA ASP A 275 -15.68 -10.81 -11.13
C ASP A 275 -15.38 -10.70 -9.62
N SER A 276 -14.43 -11.48 -9.11
CA SER A 276 -14.03 -11.38 -7.70
C SER A 276 -13.39 -10.03 -7.37
N PHE A 277 -12.60 -9.47 -8.28
CA PHE A 277 -11.98 -8.16 -8.10
C PHE A 277 -12.98 -7.02 -8.32
N VAL A 278 -13.95 -7.17 -9.22
CA VAL A 278 -15.09 -6.23 -9.30
C VAL A 278 -15.86 -6.20 -7.98
N ALA A 279 -16.16 -7.37 -7.39
CA ALA A 279 -16.82 -7.44 -6.09
C ALA A 279 -15.99 -6.80 -4.95
N LEU A 280 -14.66 -6.87 -5.01
CA LEU A 280 -13.78 -6.17 -4.07
C LEU A 280 -13.92 -4.65 -4.22
N PHE A 281 -14.00 -4.15 -5.44
CA PHE A 281 -14.25 -2.73 -5.70
C PHE A 281 -15.63 -2.28 -5.20
N ASP A 282 -16.67 -3.09 -5.44
CA ASP A 282 -18.02 -2.79 -4.96
C ASP A 282 -18.07 -2.74 -3.43
N ASN A 283 -17.34 -3.64 -2.75
CA ASN A 283 -17.19 -3.60 -1.30
C ASN A 283 -16.51 -2.29 -0.82
N TYR A 284 -15.51 -1.81 -1.57
CA TYR A 284 -14.89 -0.52 -1.29
C TYR A 284 -15.90 0.63 -1.40
N LEU A 285 -16.72 0.67 -2.46
CA LEU A 285 -17.79 1.66 -2.61
C LEU A 285 -18.76 1.63 -1.42
N GLN A 286 -19.19 0.43 -1.02
CA GLN A 286 -20.11 0.24 0.11
C GLN A 286 -19.52 0.71 1.44
N ASN A 287 -18.27 0.35 1.74
CA ASN A 287 -17.61 0.71 3.00
C ASN A 287 -17.40 2.22 3.16
N TYR A 288 -17.22 2.94 2.05
CA TYR A 288 -17.14 4.41 2.05
C TYR A 288 -18.50 5.09 1.88
N GLY A 289 -19.60 4.34 1.87
CA GLY A 289 -20.96 4.87 1.76
C GLY A 289 -21.22 5.58 0.44
N ILE A 290 -20.59 5.13 -0.64
CA ILE A 290 -20.74 5.65 -2.00
C ILE A 290 -21.85 4.87 -2.69
N ASP A 291 -23.06 5.43 -2.66
CA ASP A 291 -24.19 4.93 -3.44
C ASP A 291 -24.12 5.37 -4.91
N GLU A 292 -25.06 4.87 -5.72
CA GLU A 292 -25.14 5.20 -7.15
C GLU A 292 -25.37 6.70 -7.41
N ASN A 293 -26.07 7.42 -6.53
CA ASN A 293 -26.27 8.86 -6.71
C ASN A 293 -24.95 9.63 -6.52
N LYS A 294 -24.20 9.31 -5.46
CA LYS A 294 -22.87 9.89 -5.21
C LYS A 294 -21.90 9.56 -6.35
N LYS A 295 -21.93 8.32 -6.83
CA LYS A 295 -21.14 7.87 -7.98
C LYS A 295 -21.46 8.66 -9.25
N VAL A 296 -22.73 8.89 -9.57
CA VAL A 296 -23.15 9.70 -10.73
C VAL A 296 -22.67 11.14 -10.61
N ILE A 297 -22.78 11.75 -9.41
CA ILE A 297 -22.27 13.12 -9.17
C ILE A 297 -20.76 13.19 -9.43
N VAL A 298 -20.00 12.19 -8.97
CA VAL A 298 -18.55 12.16 -9.14
C VAL A 298 -18.17 11.92 -10.59
N ILE A 299 -18.85 11.01 -11.29
CA ILE A 299 -18.68 10.81 -12.74
C ILE A 299 -18.87 12.15 -13.47
N HIS A 300 -19.98 12.84 -13.20
CA HIS A 300 -20.30 14.09 -13.86
C HIS A 300 -19.26 15.19 -13.56
N LEU A 301 -18.80 15.29 -12.32
CA LEU A 301 -17.74 16.23 -11.94
C LEU A 301 -16.44 15.95 -12.70
N ILE A 302 -16.03 14.67 -12.80
CA ILE A 302 -14.80 14.29 -13.51
C ILE A 302 -14.92 14.52 -15.02
N GLU A 303 -16.09 14.27 -15.61
CA GLU A 303 -16.36 14.62 -17.02
C GLU A 303 -16.21 16.12 -17.28
N LEU A 304 -16.79 16.96 -16.42
CA LEU A 304 -16.69 18.41 -16.54
C LEU A 304 -15.26 18.91 -16.36
N LEU A 305 -14.51 18.33 -15.42
CA LEU A 305 -13.10 18.65 -15.22
C LEU A 305 -12.24 18.21 -16.41
N HIS A 306 -12.50 17.02 -16.95
CA HIS A 306 -11.85 16.52 -18.15
C HIS A 306 -12.12 17.42 -19.38
N GLU A 307 -13.37 17.85 -19.58
CA GLU A 307 -13.75 18.78 -20.64
C GLU A 307 -13.09 20.15 -20.43
N TRP A 308 -13.18 20.70 -19.22
CA TRP A 308 -12.54 21.96 -18.85
C TRP A 308 -11.05 21.92 -19.19
N TYR A 309 -10.38 20.83 -18.85
CA TYR A 309 -8.95 20.66 -19.05
C TYR A 309 -8.57 20.50 -20.52
N THR A 310 -9.39 19.79 -21.30
CA THR A 310 -9.23 19.66 -22.75
C THR A 310 -9.36 21.03 -23.45
N ILE A 311 -10.35 21.82 -23.05
CA ILE A 311 -10.55 23.19 -23.57
C ILE A 311 -9.43 24.12 -23.11
N TYR A 312 -8.96 23.98 -21.87
CA TYR A 312 -7.83 24.75 -21.33
C TYR A 312 -6.56 24.51 -22.14
N LYS A 313 -6.22 23.24 -22.41
CA LYS A 313 -5.09 22.85 -23.27
C LYS A 313 -5.20 23.47 -24.66
N LEU A 314 -6.38 23.36 -25.29
CA LEU A 314 -6.63 23.90 -26.62
C LEU A 314 -6.57 25.43 -26.64
N LYS A 315 -7.11 26.12 -25.64
CA LYS A 315 -7.05 27.60 -25.52
C LYS A 315 -5.60 28.11 -25.56
N ARG A 316 -4.65 27.38 -24.96
CA ARG A 316 -3.23 27.77 -24.92
C ARG A 316 -2.54 27.72 -26.28
N THR A 317 -3.12 27.09 -27.30
CA THR A 317 -2.56 27.08 -28.66
C THR A 317 -2.95 28.30 -29.49
N PHE A 318 -3.85 29.15 -28.99
CA PHE A 318 -4.34 30.34 -29.68
C PHE A 318 -3.79 31.65 -29.07
N SER A 319 -3.68 32.68 -29.92
CA SER A 319 -3.34 34.03 -29.47
C SER A 319 -4.47 34.61 -28.59
N SER A 320 -4.12 35.29 -27.50
CA SER A 320 -5.09 35.90 -26.58
C SER A 320 -6.04 36.92 -27.22
N LYS A 321 -5.70 37.42 -28.41
CA LYS A 321 -6.51 38.36 -29.19
C LYS A 321 -7.46 37.68 -30.18
N SER A 322 -7.32 36.37 -30.43
CA SER A 322 -8.11 35.65 -31.42
C SER A 322 -9.54 35.39 -30.93
N GLU A 323 -10.49 35.25 -31.85
CA GLU A 323 -11.88 34.95 -31.50
C GLU A 323 -12.02 33.52 -30.95
N GLU A 324 -11.19 32.58 -31.41
CA GLU A 324 -11.11 31.23 -30.86
C GLU A 324 -10.71 31.27 -29.38
N TYR A 325 -9.70 32.06 -29.01
CA TYR A 325 -9.31 32.21 -27.61
C TYR A 325 -10.44 32.77 -26.75
N LYS A 326 -11.12 33.83 -27.23
CA LYS A 326 -12.25 34.45 -26.49
C LYS A 326 -13.41 33.47 -26.32
N SER A 327 -13.74 32.71 -27.36
CA SER A 327 -14.78 31.68 -27.34
C SER A 327 -14.47 30.56 -26.34
N LEU A 328 -13.25 30.02 -26.38
CA LEU A 328 -12.81 28.97 -25.45
C LEU A 328 -12.74 29.49 -24.01
N LYS A 329 -12.33 30.76 -23.80
CA LYS A 329 -12.36 31.40 -22.49
C LYS A 329 -13.78 31.51 -21.94
N ALA A 330 -14.76 31.90 -22.76
CA ALA A 330 -16.17 31.96 -22.32
C ALA A 330 -16.70 30.58 -21.90
N LYS A 331 -16.39 29.52 -22.67
CA LYS A 331 -16.75 28.14 -22.32
C LYS A 331 -16.12 27.67 -21.01
N ILE A 332 -14.84 28.01 -20.77
CA ILE A 332 -14.16 27.73 -19.50
C ILE A 332 -14.90 28.38 -18.33
N GLU A 333 -15.33 29.64 -18.47
CA GLU A 333 -16.07 30.35 -17.42
C GLU A 333 -17.47 29.76 -17.18
N GLU A 334 -18.12 29.23 -18.21
CA GLU A 334 -19.37 28.49 -18.06
C GLU A 334 -19.17 27.16 -17.31
N LEU A 335 -18.18 26.36 -17.70
CA LEU A 335 -17.83 25.12 -17.01
C LEU A 335 -17.46 25.37 -15.55
N LYS A 336 -16.68 26.42 -15.26
CA LYS A 336 -16.34 26.83 -13.89
C LYS A 336 -17.60 27.06 -13.04
N LYS A 337 -18.63 27.71 -13.59
CA LYS A 337 -19.90 27.94 -12.87
C LYS A 337 -20.62 26.63 -12.58
N THR A 338 -20.72 25.74 -13.56
CA THR A 338 -21.37 24.44 -13.39
C THR A 338 -20.65 23.57 -12.36
N ILE A 339 -19.31 23.48 -12.46
CA ILE A 339 -18.48 22.74 -11.51
C ILE A 339 -18.66 23.29 -10.09
N LYS A 340 -18.67 24.62 -9.93
CA LYS A 340 -18.91 25.27 -8.64
C LYS A 340 -20.28 24.91 -8.06
N VAL A 341 -21.34 24.91 -8.86
CA VAL A 341 -22.69 24.50 -8.40
C VAL A 341 -22.68 23.05 -7.91
N ILE A 342 -21.95 22.15 -8.56
CA ILE A 342 -21.80 20.76 -8.10
C ILE A 342 -21.06 20.70 -6.77
N PHE A 343 -19.96 21.44 -6.61
CA PHE A 343 -19.23 21.51 -5.33
C PHE A 343 -20.08 22.09 -4.20
N ASP A 344 -20.85 23.15 -4.47
CA ASP A 344 -21.71 23.81 -3.48
C ASP A 344 -22.91 22.93 -3.10
N SER A 345 -23.54 22.26 -4.08
CA SER A 345 -24.70 21.38 -3.88
C SER A 345 -24.34 20.04 -3.23
N ALA A 346 -23.10 19.57 -3.40
CA ALA A 346 -22.58 18.43 -2.65
C ALA A 346 -22.41 18.73 -1.14
N SER A 347 -22.66 19.97 -0.69
CA SER A 347 -22.65 20.41 0.70
C SER A 347 -21.48 19.83 1.50
N ILE A 348 -20.28 20.31 1.15
CA ILE A 348 -19.04 20.15 1.92
C ILE A 348 -19.20 20.94 3.24
N ARG A 349 -20.01 20.43 4.18
CA ARG A 349 -20.09 20.97 5.54
C ARG A 349 -18.90 20.46 6.34
N ARG A 350 -17.75 21.14 6.20
CA ARG A 350 -16.53 21.21 7.04
C ARG A 350 -15.99 19.99 7.82
N LYS A 351 -16.61 18.81 7.86
CA LYS A 351 -16.11 17.57 8.49
C LYS A 351 -16.63 16.28 7.83
N GLU A 352 -17.69 16.34 7.01
CA GLU A 352 -18.14 15.19 6.20
C GLU A 352 -17.58 15.32 4.78
N THR A 353 -16.34 14.83 4.65
CA THR A 353 -15.69 14.24 3.47
C THR A 353 -15.95 14.82 2.08
N MET A 354 -14.85 15.22 1.45
CA MET A 354 -14.70 15.40 0.01
C MET A 354 -14.98 14.07 -0.72
N ILE A 355 -16.26 13.74 -0.96
CA ILE A 355 -16.71 12.51 -1.63
C ILE A 355 -15.88 12.21 -2.89
N PRO A 356 -15.61 13.17 -3.81
CA PRO A 356 -14.73 12.93 -4.95
C PRO A 356 -13.30 12.56 -4.54
N LEU A 357 -12.69 13.29 -3.60
CA LEU A 357 -11.31 13.02 -3.18
C LEU A 357 -11.18 11.68 -2.44
N ASN A 358 -12.17 11.32 -1.63
CA ASN A 358 -12.16 10.03 -0.96
C ASN A 358 -12.36 8.87 -1.92
N ILE A 359 -13.25 9.01 -2.91
CA ILE A 359 -13.43 8.05 -4.00
C ILE A 359 -12.11 7.85 -4.75
N LEU A 360 -11.37 8.93 -5.00
CA LEU A 360 -10.25 8.90 -5.94
C LEU A 360 -8.93 8.54 -5.28
N HIS A 361 -8.66 9.08 -4.08
CA HIS A 361 -7.50 8.71 -3.32
C HIS A 361 -7.67 7.31 -2.75
N PHE A 362 -8.75 7.03 -1.99
CA PHE A 362 -8.86 5.76 -1.28
C PHE A 362 -9.28 4.59 -2.18
N LEU A 363 -10.23 4.75 -3.12
CA LEU A 363 -10.63 3.58 -3.92
C LEU A 363 -9.53 3.19 -4.91
N LEU A 364 -8.94 4.13 -5.65
CA LEU A 364 -7.91 3.78 -6.64
C LEU A 364 -6.66 3.23 -5.96
N PHE A 365 -6.17 3.94 -4.93
CA PHE A 365 -4.95 3.56 -4.23
C PHE A 365 -5.15 2.26 -3.47
N SER A 366 -6.22 2.16 -2.66
CA SER A 366 -6.38 1.00 -1.78
C SER A 366 -6.73 -0.26 -2.55
N PHE A 367 -7.58 -0.15 -3.58
CA PHE A 367 -7.89 -1.27 -4.46
C PHE A 367 -6.66 -1.82 -5.17
N TYR A 368 -5.78 -0.93 -5.63
CA TYR A 368 -4.53 -1.30 -6.26
C TYR A 368 -3.64 -2.13 -5.33
N VAL A 369 -3.38 -1.59 -4.12
CA VAL A 369 -2.48 -2.21 -3.14
C VAL A 369 -3.03 -3.56 -2.71
N ASP A 370 -4.33 -3.66 -2.52
CA ASP A 370 -4.99 -4.89 -2.11
C ASP A 370 -4.93 -5.97 -3.18
N ILE A 371 -5.24 -5.67 -4.45
CA ILE A 371 -5.15 -6.66 -5.51
C ILE A 371 -3.73 -7.21 -5.60
N TYR A 372 -2.73 -6.33 -5.57
CA TYR A 372 -1.34 -6.77 -5.61
C TYR A 372 -0.98 -7.63 -4.39
N PHE A 373 -1.36 -7.22 -3.18
CA PHE A 373 -1.14 -8.02 -1.97
C PHE A 373 -1.84 -9.39 -2.07
N ILE A 374 -3.10 -9.42 -2.47
CA ILE A 374 -3.90 -10.65 -2.62
C ILE A 374 -3.21 -11.62 -3.58
N LEU A 375 -2.86 -11.14 -4.78
CA LEU A 375 -2.23 -11.96 -5.81
C LEU A 375 -0.85 -12.47 -5.39
N ARG A 376 -0.07 -11.63 -4.70
CA ARG A 376 1.32 -11.95 -4.33
C ARG A 376 1.42 -12.77 -3.05
N SER A 377 0.52 -12.56 -2.11
CA SER A 377 0.49 -13.30 -0.86
C SER A 377 0.06 -14.73 -1.09
N TYR A 378 -0.99 -14.96 -1.89
CA TYR A 378 -1.61 -16.26 -2.09
C TYR A 378 -0.70 -17.25 -2.82
N ASN A 379 -0.11 -18.18 -2.04
CA ASN A 379 0.83 -19.20 -2.52
C ASN A 379 0.73 -20.45 -1.62
N THR A 380 1.70 -21.36 -1.67
CA THR A 380 1.77 -22.57 -0.84
C THR A 380 1.68 -22.28 0.66
N SER A 381 1.10 -23.23 1.42
CA SER A 381 0.90 -23.19 2.88
C SER A 381 2.06 -22.56 3.68
N LYS A 382 1.82 -21.35 4.17
CA LYS A 382 2.73 -20.51 4.96
C LYS A 382 1.92 -19.59 5.88
N LEU A 383 2.59 -18.95 6.83
CA LEU A 383 2.03 -17.79 7.54
C LEU A 383 2.27 -16.53 6.68
N THR A 384 1.22 -15.75 6.44
CA THR A 384 1.33 -14.42 5.83
C THR A 384 0.93 -13.39 6.87
N VAL A 385 1.91 -12.57 7.28
CA VAL A 385 1.67 -11.43 8.15
C VAL A 385 1.58 -10.19 7.27
N GLY A 386 0.57 -9.35 7.50
CA GLY A 386 0.44 -8.07 6.80
C GLY A 386 0.13 -6.95 7.77
N TYR A 387 0.75 -5.80 7.57
CA TYR A 387 0.48 -4.60 8.34
C TYR A 387 0.13 -3.46 7.38
N PHE A 388 -1.13 -3.01 7.50
CA PHE A 388 -1.79 -2.06 6.62
C PHE A 388 -2.58 -1.02 7.43
N GLY A 389 -3.22 -0.09 6.73
CA GLY A 389 -4.34 0.67 7.25
C GLY A 389 -5.58 -0.20 7.45
N ASP A 390 -6.44 0.19 8.39
CA ASP A 390 -7.63 -0.58 8.75
C ASP A 390 -8.60 -0.86 7.58
N ALA A 391 -8.69 0.06 6.62
CA ALA A 391 -9.52 -0.11 5.43
C ALA A 391 -9.06 -1.30 4.56
N HIS A 392 -7.74 -1.48 4.41
CA HIS A 392 -7.14 -2.60 3.70
C HIS A 392 -7.38 -3.92 4.43
N VAL A 393 -7.16 -3.96 5.75
CA VAL A 393 -7.41 -5.17 6.55
C VAL A 393 -8.87 -5.62 6.41
N THR A 394 -9.81 -4.67 6.47
CA THR A 394 -11.24 -4.95 6.31
C THR A 394 -11.56 -5.51 4.92
N SER A 395 -11.01 -4.90 3.88
CA SER A 395 -11.25 -5.29 2.48
C SER A 395 -10.60 -6.62 2.13
N ILE A 396 -9.38 -6.88 2.58
CA ILE A 396 -8.68 -8.17 2.43
C ILE A 396 -9.45 -9.29 3.16
N LYS A 397 -9.90 -9.03 4.39
CA LYS A 397 -10.76 -9.97 5.14
C LYS A 397 -12.01 -10.30 4.35
N GLU A 398 -12.73 -9.28 3.87
CA GLU A 398 -13.96 -9.45 3.09
C GLU A 398 -13.70 -10.29 1.83
N TYR A 399 -12.61 -10.00 1.13
CA TYR A 399 -12.22 -10.73 -0.07
C TYR A 399 -12.07 -12.23 0.19
N PHE A 400 -11.27 -12.60 1.19
CA PHE A 400 -10.96 -14.00 1.47
C PHE A 400 -12.12 -14.77 2.14
N VAL A 401 -12.94 -14.11 2.96
CA VAL A 401 -14.01 -14.75 3.73
C VAL A 401 -15.31 -14.83 2.93
N ASN A 402 -15.69 -13.75 2.24
CA ASN A 402 -17.04 -13.58 1.68
C ASN A 402 -17.08 -13.59 0.15
N ILE A 403 -16.07 -13.00 -0.52
CA ILE A 403 -16.00 -12.93 -1.99
C ILE A 403 -15.53 -14.26 -2.57
N ILE A 404 -14.26 -14.64 -2.34
CA ILE A 404 -13.72 -15.90 -2.86
C ILE A 404 -13.90 -17.08 -1.89
N ARG A 405 -14.30 -16.78 -0.65
CA ARG A 405 -14.73 -17.76 0.38
C ARG A 405 -13.73 -18.87 0.68
N THR A 406 -12.44 -18.60 0.53
CA THR A 406 -11.36 -19.57 0.77
C THR A 406 -10.95 -19.66 2.24
N HIS A 407 -11.36 -18.70 3.08
CA HIS A 407 -10.96 -18.62 4.49
C HIS A 407 -12.15 -18.52 5.45
N THR A 408 -11.90 -18.89 6.71
CA THR A 408 -12.76 -18.62 7.87
C THR A 408 -12.10 -17.56 8.76
N LEU A 409 -12.94 -16.74 9.40
CA LEU A 409 -12.50 -15.77 10.39
C LEU A 409 -12.33 -16.47 11.74
N GLU A 410 -11.10 -16.60 12.21
CA GLU A 410 -10.81 -17.16 13.54
C GLU A 410 -10.82 -16.09 14.62
N PHE A 411 -10.37 -14.88 14.27
CA PHE A 411 -10.33 -13.75 15.18
C PHE A 411 -10.46 -12.44 14.40
N SER A 412 -11.18 -11.49 15.00
CA SER A 412 -11.25 -10.12 14.55
C SER A 412 -11.41 -9.24 15.78
N LEU A 413 -10.53 -8.25 15.90
CA LEU A 413 -10.68 -7.15 16.82
C LEU A 413 -10.44 -5.86 16.04
N HIS A 414 -11.33 -4.90 16.22
CA HIS A 414 -11.13 -3.52 15.81
C HIS A 414 -11.37 -2.67 17.04
N GLN A 415 -10.34 -1.98 17.51
CA GLN A 415 -10.46 -1.11 18.67
C GLN A 415 -11.18 0.16 18.25
N ASN A 416 -12.38 0.37 18.78
CA ASN A 416 -13.06 1.65 18.67
C ASN A 416 -12.29 2.66 19.54
N THR A 417 -11.32 3.35 18.96
CA THR A 417 -10.63 4.46 19.61
C THR A 417 -11.61 5.62 19.75
N THR A 418 -12.41 5.57 20.81
CA THR A 418 -13.34 6.66 21.15
C THR A 418 -12.60 7.96 21.49
N GLU A 419 -11.29 7.89 21.72
CA GLU A 419 -10.40 9.02 22.03
C GLU A 419 -9.00 8.90 21.38
N GLY A 420 -8.91 8.35 20.17
CA GLY A 420 -7.77 8.62 19.27
C GLY A 420 -6.34 8.36 19.77
N HIS A 421 -6.08 7.19 20.37
CA HIS A 421 -4.72 6.82 20.78
C HIS A 421 -4.27 5.51 20.14
N VAL A 422 -3.59 5.64 19.00
CA VAL A 422 -2.67 4.63 18.45
C VAL A 422 -1.58 4.43 19.51
N ASN A 423 -1.36 3.18 19.96
CA ASN A 423 -0.50 2.71 21.09
C ASN A 423 -1.26 2.02 22.23
N THR A 424 -2.57 1.80 22.11
CA THR A 424 -3.29 0.94 23.05
C THR A 424 -2.98 -0.54 22.79
N PRO A 425 -2.65 -1.36 23.82
CA PRO A 425 -2.46 -2.81 23.64
C PRO A 425 -3.71 -3.49 23.08
N ILE A 426 -3.54 -4.28 22.02
CA ILE A 426 -4.52 -5.30 21.65
C ILE A 426 -4.38 -6.48 22.62
N TYR A 427 -5.35 -6.59 23.52
CA TYR A 427 -5.53 -7.79 24.34
C TYR A 427 -6.34 -8.82 23.57
N ILE A 428 -5.77 -9.98 23.34
CA ILE A 428 -6.44 -11.03 22.57
C ILE A 428 -7.40 -11.76 23.51
N GLY A 429 -8.71 -11.65 23.26
CA GLY A 429 -9.73 -12.19 24.16
C GLY A 429 -9.75 -13.74 24.24
N ASN A 430 -9.29 -14.41 23.17
CA ASN A 430 -9.27 -15.86 23.02
C ASN A 430 -7.85 -16.37 22.76
N VAL A 431 -7.54 -17.63 23.10
CA VAL A 431 -6.26 -18.24 22.71
C VAL A 431 -6.25 -18.50 21.21
N ILE A 432 -5.28 -17.92 20.49
CA ILE A 432 -5.08 -18.16 19.06
C ILE A 432 -3.79 -18.95 18.89
N ASN A 433 -3.88 -20.23 18.53
CA ASN A 433 -2.69 -21.06 18.30
C ASN A 433 -2.39 -21.20 16.80
N ILE A 434 -1.39 -20.46 16.32
CA ILE A 434 -1.00 -20.50 14.90
C ILE A 434 -0.46 -21.88 14.51
N ASN A 435 0.18 -22.60 15.45
CA ASN A 435 0.69 -23.94 15.21
C ASN A 435 -0.44 -24.89 14.81
N ASP A 436 -1.54 -24.87 15.56
CA ASP A 436 -2.71 -25.74 15.31
C ASP A 436 -3.37 -25.41 13.97
N ILE A 437 -3.42 -24.12 13.61
CA ILE A 437 -3.97 -23.68 12.33
C ILE A 437 -3.14 -24.23 11.17
N LEU A 438 -1.80 -24.14 11.25
CA LEU A 438 -0.91 -24.65 10.20
C LEU A 438 -0.86 -26.18 10.14
N GLU A 439 -0.82 -26.88 11.27
CA GLU A 439 -0.76 -28.34 11.29
C GLU A 439 -2.00 -28.99 10.65
N ASN A 440 -3.19 -28.46 10.94
CA ASN A 440 -4.45 -28.99 10.41
C ASN A 440 -4.52 -28.90 8.89
N THR A 441 -3.92 -27.86 8.29
CA THR A 441 -3.84 -27.76 6.82
C THR A 441 -2.90 -28.83 6.21
N SER A 442 -1.83 -29.21 6.94
CA SER A 442 -0.85 -30.19 6.48
C SER A 442 -1.35 -31.64 6.52
N LYS A 443 -2.16 -32.01 7.53
CA LYS A 443 -2.69 -33.36 7.75
C LYS A 443 -3.73 -33.80 6.71
N SER A 444 -4.33 -32.85 5.97
CA SER A 444 -5.18 -33.15 4.80
C SER A 444 -4.45 -33.89 3.66
N LYS A 445 -3.12 -34.00 3.70
CA LYS A 445 -2.28 -34.63 2.67
C LYS A 445 -2.29 -36.17 2.66
N SER A 446 -2.74 -36.88 3.71
CA SER A 446 -2.42 -38.32 3.85
C SER A 446 -3.45 -39.33 3.32
N LYS A 447 -4.34 -38.96 2.40
CA LYS A 447 -5.24 -39.91 1.71
C LYS A 447 -5.14 -39.80 0.20
N THR A 448 -3.96 -40.09 -0.36
CA THR A 448 -3.87 -40.52 -1.76
C THR A 448 -2.87 -41.66 -1.85
N LYS A 449 -3.39 -42.87 -2.13
CA LYS A 449 -2.64 -44.12 -2.29
C LYS A 449 -1.55 -43.92 -3.34
N SER A 450 -0.28 -44.07 -2.94
CA SER A 450 0.85 -44.16 -3.85
C SER A 450 0.71 -45.39 -4.74
N LYS A 451 0.38 -45.20 -6.02
CA LYS A 451 0.71 -46.19 -7.05
C LYS A 451 2.11 -45.90 -7.54
N THR A 452 3.06 -46.67 -7.03
CA THR A 452 4.43 -46.74 -7.53
C THR A 452 4.39 -47.20 -8.98
N LYS A 453 4.85 -46.37 -9.93
CA LYS A 453 5.27 -46.83 -11.26
C LYS A 453 6.60 -46.20 -11.66
N SER A 454 7.37 -47.06 -12.29
CA SER A 454 8.81 -47.06 -12.50
C SER A 454 9.33 -46.03 -13.50
N LYS A 455 10.62 -45.72 -13.32
CA LYS A 455 11.55 -44.96 -14.16
C LYS A 455 11.37 -45.13 -15.68
N THR A 456 11.50 -44.01 -16.39
CA THR A 456 12.22 -43.97 -17.69
C THR A 456 13.00 -42.65 -17.79
N LYS A 457 14.32 -42.75 -18.00
CA LYS A 457 15.21 -41.62 -18.34
C LYS A 457 14.91 -41.18 -19.78
N SER A 458 14.71 -39.88 -20.01
CA SER A 458 14.94 -39.29 -21.34
C SER A 458 15.84 -38.06 -21.22
N LYS A 459 16.91 -38.07 -22.03
CA LYS A 459 17.79 -36.92 -22.28
C LYS A 459 17.09 -36.01 -23.28
N THR A 460 16.92 -34.73 -22.97
CA THR A 460 16.60 -33.71 -23.97
C THR A 460 17.60 -32.55 -23.91
N LYS A 461 18.07 -32.20 -25.10
CA LYS A 461 19.09 -31.19 -25.42
C LYS A 461 18.60 -29.78 -25.07
N ARG A 462 19.51 -28.93 -24.59
CA ARG A 462 19.31 -27.47 -24.45
C ARG A 462 19.10 -26.81 -25.81
N PRO A 463 18.14 -25.88 -25.98
CA PRO A 463 18.17 -24.92 -27.05
C PRO A 463 18.99 -23.68 -26.63
N ASN A 464 19.98 -23.32 -27.45
CA ASN A 464 20.66 -22.03 -27.41
C ASN A 464 19.68 -20.94 -27.88
N SER A 465 19.22 -20.07 -26.98
CA SER A 465 18.50 -18.84 -27.35
C SER A 465 19.50 -17.68 -27.41
N ASN A 466 19.94 -17.36 -28.63
CA ASN A 466 20.77 -16.18 -28.92
C ASN A 466 19.88 -14.90 -28.95
N PRO A 467 20.12 -13.89 -28.09
CA PRO A 467 19.25 -12.70 -27.95
C PRO A 467 19.11 -11.83 -29.22
N GLU A 468 20.04 -11.92 -30.17
CA GLU A 468 20.09 -11.04 -31.34
C GLU A 468 19.01 -11.31 -32.40
N ARG A 469 18.32 -12.46 -32.35
CA ARG A 469 17.26 -12.80 -33.31
C ARG A 469 15.88 -12.24 -32.96
N ILE A 470 15.64 -11.81 -31.72
CA ILE A 470 14.34 -11.27 -31.28
C ILE A 470 14.18 -9.79 -31.70
N ILE A 471 15.28 -9.03 -31.72
CA ILE A 471 15.26 -7.59 -32.05
C ILE A 471 14.94 -7.33 -33.53
N LYS A 472 15.35 -8.22 -34.46
CA LYS A 472 15.01 -8.09 -35.90
C LYS A 472 13.53 -8.37 -36.23
N ARG A 473 12.75 -8.96 -35.31
CA ARG A 473 11.32 -9.25 -35.55
C ARG A 473 10.38 -8.11 -35.10
N LEU A 474 10.83 -7.24 -34.20
CA LEU A 474 10.06 -6.08 -33.73
C LEU A 474 10.16 -4.86 -34.66
N LEU A 475 11.26 -4.71 -35.41
CA LEU A 475 11.47 -3.57 -36.33
C LEU A 475 10.81 -3.72 -37.71
N ARG A 476 10.08 -4.82 -37.97
CA ARG A 476 9.34 -5.02 -39.24
C ARG A 476 7.84 -4.77 -39.15
N LYS A 477 7.30 -4.40 -37.99
CA LYS A 477 5.86 -4.13 -37.80
C LYS A 477 5.46 -2.65 -37.71
N THR A 478 6.40 -1.71 -37.80
CA THR A 478 6.13 -0.26 -37.75
C THR A 478 6.16 0.44 -39.12
N LYS A 479 5.95 -0.30 -40.22
CA LYS A 479 5.67 0.30 -41.55
C LYS A 479 4.42 -0.33 -42.17
N SER A 480 3.27 -0.07 -41.58
CA SER A 480 1.99 0.11 -42.29
C SER A 480 0.90 0.51 -41.29
N ILE A 481 0.60 1.81 -41.25
CA ILE A 481 -0.70 2.49 -41.15
C ILE A 481 -0.35 3.97 -41.02
#